data_AF-A0A9P7C877-F1
#
_entry.id   AF-A0A9P7C877-F1
#
_cell.length_a   1.000
_cell.length_b   1.000
_cell.length_c   1.000
_cell.angle_alpha   90.00
_cell.angle_beta   90.00
_cell.angle_gamma   90.00
#
_symmetry.space_group_name_H-M   'P 1'
#
loop_
_entity.id
_entity.type
_entity.pdbx_description
1 polymer ?
#
loop_
_entity_poly.entity_id
_entity_poly.type
_entity_poly.pdbx_seq_one_letter_code
_entity_poly.pdbx_strand_id
1 'polypeptide(L)'
;MAVYDECPIFYCVRPQMEYGIAINCFNHTQLKSLEEAQDKCICKIYGESRKTSTKVMLHLAKLPTMRERVAILQAQFLFRSLSLPEDTLLYRLMPHIQYTRGHQWYKLSKTALWKLMPPTIADLDTRGFRAIKKKFLHSNLEKQIQEVDVYDGALVDCQVVLPNPALTIPTTTCQDVTSSAT
;
A
#
# COMPACT_ATOMS: atom_id res chain seq x y z
N MET A 1 -26.84 -30.11 1.93
CA MET A 1 -25.52 -30.73 2.23
C MET A 1 -24.54 -30.12 1.23
N ALA A 2 -23.43 -29.58 1.74
CA ALA A 2 -22.33 -28.77 1.14
C ALA A 2 -22.11 -28.84 -0.39
N VAL A 3 -21.57 -27.84 -1.11
CA VAL A 3 -20.24 -27.17 -1.07
C VAL A 3 -20.36 -25.98 -2.09
N TYR A 4 -19.91 -24.73 -1.91
CA TYR A 4 -18.52 -24.24 -1.96
C TYR A 4 -18.36 -22.93 -1.18
N ASP A 5 -17.61 -23.04 -0.08
CA ASP A 5 -17.08 -22.02 0.79
C ASP A 5 -15.62 -21.78 0.41
N GLU A 6 -15.37 -21.06 -0.68
CA GLU A 6 -14.04 -20.54 -1.05
C GLU A 6 -14.25 -19.16 -1.71
N CYS A 7 -14.15 -18.02 -1.02
CA CYS A 7 -12.88 -17.43 -0.57
C CYS A 7 -13.12 -16.30 0.47
N PRO A 8 -13.36 -16.59 1.77
CA PRO A 8 -13.49 -15.54 2.80
C PRO A 8 -12.14 -14.98 3.27
N ILE A 9 -11.08 -15.80 3.24
CA ILE A 9 -9.84 -15.52 3.97
C ILE A 9 -9.03 -14.39 3.31
N PHE A 10 -8.84 -14.43 1.99
CA PHE A 10 -8.05 -13.41 1.29
C PHE A 10 -8.69 -12.02 1.34
N TYR A 11 -10.02 -11.94 1.30
CA TYR A 11 -10.74 -10.66 1.32
C TYR A 11 -10.66 -9.99 2.70
N CYS A 12 -10.59 -10.77 3.78
CA CYS A 12 -10.50 -10.23 5.14
C CYS A 12 -9.06 -9.90 5.58
N VAL A 13 -8.07 -10.68 5.13
CA VAL A 13 -6.69 -10.55 5.62
C VAL A 13 -6.07 -9.21 5.21
N ARG A 14 -6.27 -8.76 3.96
CA ARG A 14 -5.66 -7.52 3.48
C ARG A 14 -6.18 -6.27 4.20
N PRO A 15 -7.50 -6.04 4.34
CA PRO A 15 -8.02 -4.91 5.10
C PRO A 15 -7.57 -4.90 6.56
N GLN A 16 -7.54 -6.07 7.22
CA GLN A 16 -7.08 -6.19 8.61
C GLN A 16 -5.60 -5.81 8.76
N MET A 17 -4.75 -6.32 7.87
CA MET A 17 -3.32 -5.97 7.87
C MET A 17 -3.11 -4.48 7.60
N GLU A 18 -3.78 -3.92 6.58
CA GLU A 18 -3.65 -2.51 6.24
C GLU A 18 -4.15 -1.58 7.36
N TYR A 19 -5.24 -1.95 8.04
CA TYR A 19 -5.73 -1.23 9.21
C TYR A 19 -4.72 -1.28 10.36
N GLY A 20 -4.18 -2.46 10.67
CA GLY A 20 -3.13 -2.62 11.68
C GLY A 20 -1.89 -1.78 11.36
N ILE A 21 -1.47 -1.70 10.09
CA ILE A 21 -0.36 -0.84 9.67
C ILE A 21 -0.71 0.66 9.83
N ALA A 22 -1.94 1.04 9.51
CA ALA A 22 -2.36 2.44 9.52
C ALA A 22 -2.39 3.06 10.93
N ILE A 23 -2.71 2.28 11.96
CA ILE A 23 -2.82 2.78 13.34
C ILE A 23 -1.52 2.64 14.15
N ASN A 24 -0.58 1.80 13.73
CA ASN A 24 0.63 1.51 14.49
C ASN A 24 1.81 2.41 14.12
N CYS A 25 2.72 2.61 15.08
CA CYS A 25 4.02 3.25 14.85
C CYS A 25 5.07 2.14 14.78
N PHE A 26 5.79 2.09 13.66
CA PHE A 26 6.85 1.11 13.46
C PHE A 26 8.19 1.71 13.87
N ASN A 27 8.96 0.98 14.66
CA ASN A 27 10.38 1.27 14.82
C ASN A 27 11.18 0.76 13.61
N HIS A 28 12.47 1.11 13.54
CA HIS A 28 13.33 0.75 12.42
C HIS A 28 13.39 -0.78 12.20
N THR A 29 13.49 -1.57 13.26
CA THR A 29 13.59 -3.04 13.19
C THR A 29 12.31 -3.67 12.66
N GLN A 30 11.15 -3.21 13.14
CA GLN A 30 9.85 -3.69 12.66
C GLN A 30 9.58 -3.29 11.21
N LEU A 31 10.03 -2.09 10.81
CA LEU A 31 9.91 -1.66 9.43
C LEU A 31 10.81 -2.50 8.52
N LYS A 32 12.04 -2.79 8.96
CA LYS A 32 12.97 -3.65 8.24
C LYS A 32 12.43 -5.07 8.08
N SER A 33 11.85 -5.67 9.13
CA SER A 33 11.26 -7.01 9.01
C SER A 33 10.07 -7.04 8.05
N LEU A 34 9.31 -5.94 7.97
CA LEU A 34 8.21 -5.78 7.04
C LEU A 34 8.72 -5.63 5.60
N GLU A 35 9.79 -4.86 5.37
CA GLU A 35 10.50 -4.76 4.08
C GLU A 35 11.03 -6.14 3.65
N GLU A 36 11.72 -6.86 4.52
CA GLU A 36 12.23 -8.21 4.22
C GLU A 36 11.10 -9.21 3.90
N ALA A 37 9.93 -9.07 4.53
CA ALA A 37 8.76 -9.89 4.21
C ALA A 37 8.19 -9.55 2.83
N GLN A 38 8.12 -8.26 2.47
CA GLN A 38 7.76 -7.82 1.11
C GLN A 38 8.73 -8.39 0.08
N ASP A 39 10.04 -8.29 0.33
CA ASP A 39 11.07 -8.76 -0.57
C ASP A 39 10.98 -10.27 -0.81
N LYS A 40 10.79 -11.06 0.26
CA LYS A 40 10.58 -12.52 0.15
C LYS A 40 9.36 -12.86 -0.70
N CYS A 41 8.26 -12.12 -0.55
CA CYS A 41 7.06 -12.33 -1.36
C CYS A 41 7.31 -12.00 -2.83
N ILE A 42 8.02 -10.90 -3.11
CA ILE A 42 8.37 -10.49 -4.47
C ILE A 42 9.28 -11.53 -5.14
N CYS A 43 10.38 -11.94 -4.50
CA CYS A 43 11.26 -12.98 -5.05
C CYS A 43 10.49 -14.27 -5.36
N LYS A 44 9.56 -14.66 -4.48
CA LYS A 44 8.74 -15.86 -4.68
C LYS A 44 7.81 -15.75 -5.90
N ILE A 45 7.25 -14.57 -6.16
CA ILE A 45 6.39 -14.32 -7.34
C ILE A 45 7.21 -14.39 -8.63
N TYR A 46 8.41 -13.81 -8.64
CA TYR A 46 9.29 -13.79 -9.82
C TYR A 46 10.11 -15.08 -10.00
N GLY A 47 10.03 -16.04 -9.06
CA GLY A 47 10.80 -17.28 -9.12
C GLY A 47 12.31 -17.08 -8.91
N GLU A 48 12.71 -15.94 -8.37
CA GLU A 48 14.10 -15.53 -8.27
C GLU A 48 14.75 -15.87 -6.92
N SER A 49 16.09 -15.96 -6.92
CA SER A 49 16.90 -16.23 -5.74
C SER A 49 16.93 -15.03 -4.79
N ARG A 50 17.16 -15.26 -3.48
CA ARG A 50 17.24 -14.22 -2.42
C ARG A 50 18.35 -13.17 -2.61
N LYS A 51 19.13 -13.24 -3.69
CA LYS A 51 20.26 -12.37 -3.99
C LYS A 51 19.92 -11.25 -4.99
N THR A 52 18.81 -11.34 -5.71
CA THR A 52 18.41 -10.29 -6.65
C THR A 52 17.77 -9.10 -5.94
N SER A 53 18.07 -7.91 -6.46
CA SER A 53 17.53 -6.67 -5.95
C SER A 53 16.03 -6.59 -6.25
N THR A 54 15.20 -6.57 -5.21
CA THR A 54 13.76 -6.39 -5.32
C THR A 54 13.38 -4.95 -5.70
N LYS A 55 14.32 -3.99 -5.62
CA LYS A 55 14.09 -2.59 -6.02
C LYS A 55 13.66 -2.48 -7.48
N VAL A 56 14.30 -3.21 -8.40
CA VAL A 56 13.95 -3.20 -9.83
C VAL A 56 12.55 -3.80 -10.05
N MET A 57 12.21 -4.88 -9.34
CA MET A 57 10.89 -5.51 -9.42
C MET A 57 9.80 -4.60 -8.85
N LEU A 58 10.05 -3.94 -7.72
CA LEU A 58 9.16 -2.93 -7.15
C LEU A 58 8.88 -1.82 -8.18
N HIS A 59 9.92 -1.36 -8.88
CA HIS A 59 9.78 -0.36 -9.94
C HIS A 59 8.92 -0.86 -11.10
N LEU A 60 9.24 -2.03 -11.67
CA LEU A 60 8.49 -2.62 -12.78
C LEU A 60 7.01 -2.84 -12.43
N ALA A 61 6.73 -3.25 -11.20
CA ALA A 61 5.38 -3.46 -10.69
C ALA A 61 4.71 -2.18 -10.15
N LYS A 62 5.40 -1.03 -10.15
CA LYS A 62 4.94 0.25 -9.56
C LYS A 62 4.47 0.09 -8.10
N LEU A 63 5.16 -0.77 -7.36
CA LEU A 63 4.86 -1.07 -5.96
C LEU A 63 5.67 -0.14 -5.04
N PRO A 64 5.02 0.44 -4.01
CA PRO A 64 5.74 1.20 -2.99
C PRO A 64 6.54 0.26 -2.08
N THR A 65 7.61 0.80 -1.48
CA THR A 65 8.31 0.14 -0.36
C THR A 65 7.39 0.05 0.86
N MET A 66 7.70 -0.82 1.82
CA MET A 66 6.91 -0.86 3.06
C MET A 66 6.97 0.45 3.85
N ARG A 67 8.09 1.18 3.82
CA ARG A 67 8.19 2.53 4.40
C ARG A 67 7.18 3.50 3.79
N GLU A 68 7.10 3.55 2.47
CA GLU A 68 6.13 4.38 1.75
C GLU A 68 4.70 3.93 2.02
N ARG A 69 4.44 2.62 2.01
CA ARG A 69 3.12 2.06 2.27
C ARG A 69 2.63 2.40 3.68
N VAL A 70 3.49 2.29 4.69
CA VAL A 70 3.20 2.70 6.07
C VAL A 70 2.83 4.19 6.11
N ALA A 71 3.66 5.07 5.52
CA ALA A 71 3.38 6.51 5.49
C ALA A 71 2.04 6.84 4.81
N ILE A 72 1.72 6.14 3.71
CA ILE A 72 0.47 6.30 2.97
C ILE A 72 -0.73 5.87 3.83
N LEU A 73 -0.67 4.69 4.42
CA LEU A 73 -1.77 4.14 5.22
C LEU A 73 -2.03 4.98 6.47
N GLN A 74 -0.97 5.42 7.14
CA GLN A 74 -1.07 6.31 8.31
C GLN A 74 -1.66 7.67 7.92
N ALA A 75 -1.20 8.30 6.84
CA ALA A 75 -1.77 9.56 6.36
C ALA A 75 -3.24 9.41 5.92
N GLN A 76 -3.60 8.27 5.31
CA GLN A 76 -4.99 7.98 4.97
C GLN A 76 -5.87 7.83 6.20
N PHE A 77 -5.37 7.16 7.26
CA PHE A 77 -6.07 7.05 8.53
C PHE A 77 -6.29 8.42 9.17
N LEU A 78 -5.24 9.25 9.24
CA LEU A 78 -5.33 10.61 9.77
C LEU A 78 -6.33 11.46 8.97
N PHE A 79 -6.23 11.45 7.64
CA PHE A 79 -7.17 12.16 6.77
C PHE A 79 -8.61 11.71 7.00
N ARG A 80 -8.87 10.40 6.99
CA ARG A 80 -10.20 9.85 7.25
C ARG A 80 -10.73 10.27 8.60
N SER A 81 -9.89 10.25 9.64
CA SER A 81 -10.30 10.63 11.00
C SER A 81 -10.80 12.07 11.11
N LEU A 82 -10.33 12.96 10.24
CA LEU A 82 -10.73 14.36 10.16
C LEU A 82 -11.96 14.60 9.28
N SER A 83 -12.22 13.71 8.33
CA SER A 83 -13.37 13.77 7.44
C SER A 83 -14.54 12.90 7.90
N LEU A 84 -14.54 12.45 9.16
CA LEU A 84 -15.63 11.66 9.71
C LEU A 84 -16.87 12.54 9.99
N PRO A 85 -18.09 11.98 9.89
CA PRO A 85 -19.29 12.64 10.36
C PRO A 85 -19.22 12.97 11.86
N GLU A 86 -19.90 14.04 12.25
CA GLU A 86 -19.92 14.56 13.64
C GLU A 86 -20.49 13.55 14.66
N ASP A 87 -21.34 12.65 14.17
CA ASP A 87 -21.98 11.60 14.98
C ASP A 87 -21.06 10.44 15.34
N THR A 88 -19.88 10.35 14.72
CA THR A 88 -18.95 9.27 15.03
C THR A 88 -18.24 9.51 16.35
N LEU A 89 -18.07 8.45 17.14
CA LEU A 89 -17.34 8.50 18.41
C LEU A 89 -15.93 9.08 18.24
N LEU A 90 -15.22 8.68 17.17
CA LEU A 90 -13.87 9.16 16.90
C LEU A 90 -13.85 10.67 16.62
N TYR A 91 -14.84 11.22 15.91
CA TYR A 91 -14.94 12.66 15.69
C TYR A 91 -15.10 13.42 17.01
N ARG A 92 -16.02 12.96 17.88
CA ARG A 92 -16.25 13.58 19.19
C ARG A 92 -15.02 13.51 20.11
N LEU A 93 -14.22 12.45 19.99
CA LEU A 93 -12.98 12.27 20.74
C LEU A 93 -11.77 13.00 20.13
N MET A 94 -11.88 13.48 18.89
CA MET A 94 -10.76 14.04 18.13
C MET A 94 -10.07 15.22 18.85
N PRO A 95 -10.80 16.18 19.46
CA PRO A 95 -10.16 17.26 20.20
C PRO A 95 -9.28 16.75 21.35
N HIS A 96 -9.69 15.70 22.05
CA HIS A 96 -8.90 15.14 23.16
C HIS A 96 -7.69 14.34 22.66
N ILE A 97 -7.86 13.64 21.54
CA ILE A 97 -6.85 12.77 20.93
C ILE A 97 -5.71 13.57 20.30
N GLN A 98 -6.01 14.69 19.63
CA GLN A 98 -5.02 15.47 18.87
C GLN A 98 -4.01 16.20 19.76
N TYR A 99 -4.47 16.74 20.90
CA TYR A 99 -3.63 17.57 21.78
C TYR A 99 -2.90 16.76 22.85
N THR A 100 -3.23 15.48 23.04
CA THR A 100 -2.56 14.62 24.01
C THR A 100 -1.19 14.20 23.49
N ARG A 101 -0.13 14.83 24.02
CA ARG A 101 1.27 14.45 23.78
C ARG A 101 1.50 13.03 24.28
N GLY A 102 1.53 12.07 23.35
CA GLY A 102 1.70 10.64 23.64
C GLY A 102 0.66 9.76 22.95
N HIS A 103 -0.48 10.35 22.55
CA HIS A 103 -1.49 9.63 21.80
C HIS A 103 -0.97 9.21 20.43
N GLN A 104 -1.42 8.04 19.97
CA GLN A 104 -0.97 7.42 18.73
C GLN A 104 -1.18 8.34 17.52
N TRP A 105 -2.32 9.04 17.47
CA TRP A 105 -2.61 10.05 16.45
C TRP A 105 -1.52 11.13 16.34
N TYR A 106 -1.03 11.66 17.46
CA TYR A 106 0.05 12.65 17.48
C TYR A 106 1.37 12.08 16.95
N LYS A 107 1.67 10.82 17.23
CA LYS A 107 2.87 10.16 16.69
C LYS A 107 2.75 9.95 15.18
N LEU A 108 1.57 9.52 14.71
CA LEU A 108 1.28 9.31 13.29
C LEU A 108 1.35 10.62 12.49
N SER A 109 0.96 11.76 13.08
CA SER A 109 1.02 13.06 12.39
C SER A 109 2.47 13.56 12.16
N LYS A 110 3.49 12.86 12.68
CA LYS A 110 4.91 13.17 12.40
C LYS A 110 5.47 12.45 11.17
N THR A 111 4.65 11.64 10.50
CA THR A 111 5.06 10.86 9.32
C THR A 111 5.37 11.75 8.11
N ALA A 112 6.24 11.27 7.22
CA ALA A 112 6.77 12.05 6.10
C ALA A 112 5.67 12.58 5.17
N LEU A 113 4.67 11.74 4.83
CA LEU A 113 3.57 12.15 3.96
C LEU A 113 2.64 13.15 4.67
N TRP A 114 2.35 12.97 5.96
CA TRP A 114 1.48 13.89 6.69
C TRP A 114 2.08 15.28 6.82
N LYS A 115 3.40 15.38 6.98
CA LYS A 115 4.13 16.67 7.00
C LYS A 115 4.02 17.48 5.70
N LEU A 116 3.66 16.85 4.58
CA LEU A 116 3.43 17.52 3.31
C LEU A 116 2.00 18.08 3.19
N MET A 117 1.12 17.78 4.15
CA MET A 117 -0.25 18.28 4.14
C MET A 117 -0.30 19.75 4.58
N PRO A 118 -1.22 20.55 4.01
CA PRO A 118 -1.44 21.93 4.45
C PRO A 118 -1.79 22.00 5.95
N PRO A 119 -1.37 23.06 6.66
CA PRO A 119 -1.68 23.23 8.08
C PRO A 119 -3.18 23.44 8.35
N THR A 120 -3.91 23.97 7.35
CA THR A 120 -5.36 24.16 7.41
C THR A 120 -6.05 22.99 6.72
N ILE A 121 -6.62 22.08 7.52
CA ILE A 121 -7.33 20.88 7.02
C ILE A 121 -8.65 21.26 6.31
N ALA A 122 -9.22 22.44 6.60
CA ALA A 122 -10.47 22.91 6.00
C ALA A 122 -10.42 23.00 4.45
N ASP A 123 -9.24 23.21 3.87
CA ASP A 123 -9.03 23.29 2.42
C ASP A 123 -8.62 21.96 1.79
N LEU A 124 -8.35 20.92 2.59
CA LEU A 124 -7.85 19.65 2.09
C LEU A 124 -9.00 18.71 1.72
N ASP A 125 -9.45 18.81 0.48
CA ASP A 125 -10.42 17.88 -0.07
C ASP A 125 -9.78 16.53 -0.46
N THR A 126 -10.61 15.54 -0.80
CA THR A 126 -10.11 14.21 -1.23
C THR A 126 -9.24 14.30 -2.49
N ARG A 127 -9.45 15.31 -3.36
CA ARG A 127 -8.63 15.54 -4.55
C ARG A 127 -7.23 16.02 -4.18
N GLY A 128 -7.11 16.98 -3.27
CA GLY A 128 -5.84 17.50 -2.75
C GLY A 128 -5.02 16.41 -2.09
N PHE A 129 -5.65 15.59 -1.24
CA PHE A 129 -4.97 14.43 -0.64
C PHE A 129 -4.43 13.45 -1.70
N ARG A 130 -5.23 13.12 -2.72
CA ARG A 130 -4.79 12.26 -3.84
C ARG A 130 -3.62 12.87 -4.61
N ALA A 131 -3.64 14.18 -4.84
CA ALA A 131 -2.56 14.88 -5.55
C ALA A 131 -1.25 14.85 -4.74
N ILE A 132 -1.30 15.12 -3.44
CA ILE A 132 -0.13 15.08 -2.55
C ILE A 132 0.42 13.66 -2.44
N LYS A 133 -0.45 12.66 -2.26
CA LYS A 133 -0.06 11.24 -2.27
C LYS A 133 0.64 10.86 -3.58
N LYS A 134 0.10 11.29 -4.73
CA LYS A 134 0.69 11.01 -6.05
C LYS A 134 2.08 11.65 -6.19
N LYS A 135 2.23 12.92 -5.77
CA LYS A 135 3.52 13.61 -5.77
C LYS A 135 4.55 12.91 -4.88
N PHE A 136 4.15 12.53 -3.66
CA PHE A 136 5.01 11.81 -2.73
C PHE A 136 5.52 10.48 -3.31
N LEU A 137 4.63 9.69 -3.92
CA LEU A 137 5.01 8.44 -4.58
C LEU A 137 5.97 8.68 -5.75
N HIS A 138 5.71 9.71 -6.57
CA HIS A 138 6.57 10.06 -7.70
C HIS A 138 7.98 10.45 -7.25
N SER A 139 8.09 11.37 -6.28
CA SER A 139 9.39 11.84 -5.78
C SER A 139 10.19 10.74 -5.10
N ASN A 140 9.54 9.74 -4.48
CA ASN A 140 10.27 8.61 -3.91
C ASN A 140 10.67 7.59 -4.99
N LEU A 141 9.84 7.39 -6.02
CA LEU A 141 10.20 6.56 -7.16
C LEU A 141 11.44 7.11 -7.87
N GLU A 142 11.52 8.43 -8.09
CA GLU A 142 12.70 9.10 -8.67
C GLU A 142 13.96 8.89 -7.82
N LYS A 143 13.85 8.95 -6.49
CA LYS A 143 14.98 8.67 -5.59
C LYS A 143 15.47 7.22 -5.69
N GLN A 144 14.54 6.28 -5.81
CA GLN A 144 14.90 4.87 -5.99
C GLN A 144 15.61 4.63 -7.33
N ILE A 145 15.21 5.33 -8.39
CA ILE A 145 15.89 5.28 -9.70
C ILE A 145 17.32 5.81 -9.58
N GLN A 146 17.50 6.99 -8.96
CA GLN A 146 18.82 7.58 -8.78
C GLN A 146 19.75 6.69 -7.94
N GLU A 147 19.23 5.96 -6.95
CA GLU A 147 20.01 4.98 -6.17
C GLU A 147 20.39 3.72 -6.98
N VAL A 148 19.62 3.35 -8.00
CA VAL A 148 19.88 2.19 -8.86
C VAL A 148 20.86 2.53 -9.98
N ASP A 149 20.74 3.73 -10.57
CA ASP A 149 21.65 4.22 -11.63
C ASP A 149 23.10 4.40 -11.13
N VAL A 150 23.31 4.48 -9.81
CA VAL A 150 24.65 4.49 -9.18
C VAL A 150 25.28 3.10 -9.13
N TYR A 151 24.51 2.03 -9.31
CA TYR A 151 24.99 0.64 -9.16
C TYR A 151 24.91 -0.24 -10.42
N ASP A 152 24.25 0.14 -11.51
CA ASP A 152 24.27 -0.70 -12.71
C ASP A 152 24.00 0.07 -14.01
N GLY A 153 25.00 0.13 -14.89
CA GLY A 153 24.93 0.77 -16.21
C GLY A 153 24.30 -0.13 -17.28
N ALA A 154 23.51 -1.14 -16.91
CA ALA A 154 23.10 -2.19 -17.84
C ALA A 154 21.69 -2.73 -17.54
N LEU A 155 20.63 -1.92 -17.72
CA LEU A 155 19.25 -2.44 -17.88
C LEU A 155 18.31 -1.35 -18.43
N VAL A 156 18.64 -0.79 -19.60
CA VAL A 156 17.84 0.25 -20.28
C VAL A 156 16.75 -0.31 -21.20
N ASP A 157 16.53 -1.63 -21.27
CA ASP A 157 15.57 -2.14 -22.27
C ASP A 157 14.82 -3.42 -21.88
N CYS A 158 14.06 -3.37 -20.79
CA CYS A 158 13.11 -4.43 -20.45
C CYS A 158 11.73 -3.85 -20.17
N GLN A 159 11.00 -3.51 -21.24
CA GLN A 159 9.56 -3.30 -21.17
C GLN A 159 8.87 -4.68 -21.12
N VAL A 160 9.03 -5.38 -19.99
CA VAL A 160 8.23 -6.58 -19.72
C VAL A 160 6.84 -6.11 -19.35
N VAL A 161 5.89 -6.27 -20.27
CA VAL A 161 4.46 -6.17 -19.98
C VAL A 161 4.12 -7.30 -19.01
N LEU A 162 4.22 -7.02 -17.71
CA LEU A 162 3.74 -7.95 -16.69
C LEU A 162 2.20 -7.89 -16.71
N PRO A 163 1.49 -9.00 -16.93
CA PRO A 163 0.06 -9.04 -16.69
C PRO A 163 -0.16 -8.72 -15.21
N ASN A 164 -0.91 -7.65 -14.95
CA ASN A 164 -1.24 -7.17 -13.62
C ASN A 164 -1.75 -8.34 -12.75
N PRO A 165 -0.99 -8.80 -11.73
CA PRO A 165 -1.42 -9.95 -10.92
C PRO A 165 -2.63 -9.64 -10.03
N ALA A 166 -3.10 -8.39 -10.01
CA ALA A 166 -4.36 -8.00 -9.35
C ALA A 166 -5.60 -8.10 -10.28
N LEU A 167 -5.44 -8.48 -11.56
CA LEU A 167 -6.56 -8.61 -12.51
C LEU A 167 -6.64 -9.95 -13.23
N THR A 168 -5.66 -10.85 -13.09
CA THR A 168 -5.75 -12.19 -13.71
C THR A 168 -6.51 -13.16 -12.80
N ILE A 169 -7.83 -12.96 -12.72
CA ILE A 169 -8.74 -14.06 -12.38
C ILE A 169 -8.81 -14.92 -13.65
N PRO A 170 -8.54 -16.24 -13.62
CA PRO A 170 -8.85 -17.09 -14.76
C PRO A 170 -10.37 -17.04 -14.96
N THR A 171 -10.81 -16.34 -15.99
CA THR A 171 -12.16 -16.52 -16.53
C THR A 171 -12.12 -17.86 -17.26
N THR A 172 -12.54 -18.92 -16.58
CA THR A 172 -12.90 -20.16 -17.28
C THR A 172 -14.05 -19.79 -18.21
N THR A 173 -13.74 -19.68 -19.49
CA THR A 173 -14.73 -19.70 -20.55
C THR A 173 -15.36 -21.09 -20.50
N CYS A 174 -16.57 -21.18 -19.94
CA CYS A 174 -17.42 -22.34 -20.11
C CYS A 174 -17.67 -22.50 -21.61
N GLN A 175 -17.03 -23.47 -22.24
CA GLN A 175 -17.45 -23.96 -23.54
C GLN A 175 -18.74 -24.75 -23.32
N ASP A 176 -19.84 -24.24 -23.86
CA ASP A 176 -21.09 -24.98 -24.00
C ASP A 176 -20.86 -26.17 -24.92
N VAL A 177 -20.69 -27.36 -24.34
CA VAL A 177 -20.82 -28.62 -25.08
C VAL A 177 -22.31 -28.90 -25.23
N THR A 178 -22.89 -28.47 -26.35
CA THR A 178 -24.21 -28.89 -26.80
C THR A 178 -24.15 -30.38 -27.14
N SER A 179 -24.64 -31.23 -26.25
CA SER A 179 -24.96 -32.61 -26.59
C SER A 179 -26.23 -32.64 -27.44
N SER A 180 -26.08 -32.92 -28.73
CA SER A 180 -27.19 -33.31 -29.60
C SER A 180 -27.56 -34.76 -29.27
N ALA A 181 -28.78 -34.97 -28.80
CA ALA A 181 -29.41 -36.27 -28.74
C ALA A 181 -30.17 -36.51 -30.05
N THR A 182 -29.81 -37.57 -30.75
CA THR A 182 -30.66 -38.32 -31.69
C THR A 182 -30.43 -39.80 -31.43
#